data_AF-A0A350BKG2-F1
#
_entry.id   AF-A0A350BKG2-F1
#
_cell.length_a   1.000
_cell.length_b   1.000
_cell.length_c   1.000
_cell.angle_alpha   90.00
_cell.angle_beta   90.00
_cell.angle_gamma   90.00
#
_symmetry.space_group_name_H-M   'P 1'
#
loop_
_entity.id
_entity.type
_entity.pdbx_description
1 polymer ?
#
loop_
_entity_poly.entity_id
_entity_poly.type
_entity_poly.pdbx_seq_one_letter_code
_entity_poly.pdbx_strand_id
1 'polypeptide(L)'
;MEWPIGSGVLYGFEYIYWVASEVVLDNGDTVHIISDRYSGGRADVPPSRDHNWGWEPKEGYFNDNSSTRGIDEDVNGNGILDDGEDVNGNGKLDRILYNVVNYPAMSHLPETWPYDWPIGSHPGQPGDRRNRWNGLFGAYPRADQESYYVMDDRSNDEFPYYPFPGDTLSYLQGSRRGAGLEVDVWGMQWSSPLAEDIWINIYEVRNISP
;
A
#
# COMPACT_ATOMS: atom_id res chain seq x y z
N MET A 1 -14.70 12.91 -2.73
CA MET A 1 -15.89 12.02 -2.77
C MET A 1 -17.14 12.88 -2.92
N GLU A 2 -17.93 12.70 -3.98
CA GLU A 2 -19.23 13.36 -4.14
C GLU A 2 -20.32 12.52 -3.48
N TRP A 3 -21.20 13.13 -2.69
CA TRP A 3 -22.24 12.40 -1.97
C TRP A 3 -23.54 13.23 -1.88
N PRO A 4 -24.73 12.65 -2.02
CA PRO A 4 -25.00 11.51 -2.90
C PRO A 4 -24.43 11.75 -4.31
N ILE A 5 -24.18 10.69 -5.07
CA ILE A 5 -23.74 10.80 -6.48
C ILE A 5 -24.73 11.69 -7.27
N GLY A 6 -24.19 12.68 -8.01
CA GLY A 6 -24.97 13.63 -8.81
C GLY A 6 -25.45 14.87 -8.05
N SER A 7 -25.11 15.02 -6.76
CA SER A 7 -25.42 16.22 -5.96
C SER A 7 -24.57 17.43 -6.33
N GLY A 8 -23.41 17.21 -6.95
CA GLY A 8 -22.37 18.22 -7.18
C GLY A 8 -21.64 18.65 -5.90
N VAL A 9 -21.84 17.97 -4.76
CA VAL A 9 -21.25 18.33 -3.47
C VAL A 9 -20.22 17.28 -3.04
N LEU A 10 -18.98 17.73 -2.82
CA LEU A 10 -17.88 16.90 -2.34
C LEU A 10 -17.87 16.86 -0.79
N TYR A 11 -17.99 15.67 -0.21
CA TYR A 11 -18.04 15.43 1.24
C TYR A 11 -16.74 14.90 1.85
N GLY A 12 -15.73 14.60 1.02
CA GLY A 12 -14.44 14.11 1.49
C GLY A 12 -13.31 14.62 0.62
N PHE A 13 -12.29 15.19 1.27
CA PHE A 13 -11.05 15.63 0.64
C PHE A 13 -9.91 14.70 1.05
N GLU A 14 -9.65 14.56 2.36
CA GLU A 14 -8.55 13.76 2.89
C GLU A 14 -8.98 12.95 4.12
N TYR A 15 -8.54 11.70 4.18
CA TYR A 15 -8.68 10.82 5.35
C TYR A 15 -7.29 10.39 5.77
N ILE A 16 -6.90 10.69 7.01
CA ILE A 16 -5.56 10.43 7.52
C ILE A 16 -5.65 9.32 8.56
N TYR A 17 -4.84 8.29 8.39
CA TYR A 17 -4.69 7.22 9.37
C TYR A 17 -3.41 7.44 10.18
N TRP A 18 -3.52 7.31 11.50
CA TRP A 18 -2.39 7.42 12.41
C TRP A 18 -2.43 6.29 13.44
N VAL A 19 -1.24 5.88 13.89
CA VAL A 19 -1.06 4.95 15.01
C VAL A 19 -0.11 5.62 16.01
N ALA A 20 -0.45 5.55 17.30
CA ALA A 20 0.42 6.03 18.37
C ALA A 20 0.94 4.85 19.20
N SER A 21 2.22 4.91 19.55
CA SER A 21 2.94 3.90 20.32
C SER A 21 3.60 4.56 21.52
N GLU A 22 3.57 3.91 22.69
CA GLU A 22 4.36 4.29 23.86
C GLU A 22 5.55 3.32 23.96
N VAL A 23 6.77 3.86 24.01
CA VAL A 23 7.99 3.05 24.12
C VAL A 23 8.90 3.59 25.21
N VAL A 24 9.66 2.69 25.84
CA VAL A 24 10.65 3.03 26.86
C VAL A 24 12.03 2.95 26.22
N LEU A 25 12.78 4.04 26.30
CA LEU A 25 14.14 4.14 25.79
C LEU A 25 15.14 3.45 26.72
N ASP A 26 16.35 3.19 26.23
CA ASP A 26 17.44 2.56 26.99
C ASP A 26 17.84 3.34 28.26
N ASN A 27 17.60 4.66 28.27
CA ASN A 27 17.85 5.53 29.42
C ASN A 27 16.70 5.53 30.45
N GLY A 28 15.62 4.79 30.19
CA GLY A 28 14.42 4.71 31.04
C GLY A 28 13.34 5.76 30.74
N ASP A 29 13.59 6.69 29.83
CA ASP A 29 12.59 7.69 29.44
C ASP A 29 11.46 7.06 28.62
N THR A 30 10.23 7.53 28.83
CA THR A 30 9.08 7.15 28.01
C THR A 30 8.89 8.16 26.89
N VAL A 31 8.79 7.68 25.65
CA VAL A 31 8.47 8.51 24.48
C VAL A 31 7.22 7.97 23.79
N HIS A 32 6.46 8.89 23.20
CA HIS A 32 5.26 8.58 22.42
C HIS A 32 5.58 8.86 20.95
N ILE A 33 5.50 7.82 20.13
CA ILE A 33 5.77 7.89 18.70
C ILE A 33 4.42 7.87 17.98
N ILE A 34 4.19 8.85 17.10
CA ILE A 34 3.01 8.88 16.24
C ILE A 34 3.49 8.62 14.82
N SER A 35 2.92 7.60 14.20
CA SER A 35 3.12 7.29 12.79
C SER A 35 1.87 7.72 12.04
N ASP A 36 1.98 8.80 11.28
CA ASP A 36 0.95 9.34 10.41
C ASP A 36 1.58 9.80 9.09
N ARG A 37 0.76 10.36 8.19
CA ARG A 37 1.27 11.12 7.05
C ARG A 37 0.20 12.06 6.53
N TYR A 38 0.46 13.36 6.65
CA TYR A 38 -0.36 14.40 6.04
C TYR A 38 0.44 15.25 5.05
N SER A 39 -0.02 15.33 3.80
CA SER A 39 0.66 16.07 2.74
C SER A 39 0.20 17.53 2.56
N GLY A 40 -0.94 17.93 3.16
CA GLY A 40 -1.47 19.29 3.05
C GLY A 40 -0.85 20.32 4.01
N GLY A 41 0.02 19.88 4.93
CA GLY A 41 0.64 20.69 5.97
C GLY A 41 2.12 21.00 5.73
N ARG A 42 2.82 21.44 6.79
CA ARG A 42 4.29 21.45 6.77
C ARG A 42 4.76 20.00 6.68
N ALA A 43 5.69 19.72 5.78
CA ALA A 43 6.27 18.39 5.64
C ALA A 43 6.93 17.97 6.95
N ASP A 44 6.58 16.79 7.43
CA ASP A 44 7.21 16.16 8.59
C ASP A 44 8.45 15.39 8.13
N VAL A 45 9.60 16.03 8.28
CA VAL A 45 10.88 15.65 7.64
C VAL A 45 12.06 16.13 8.48
N PRO A 46 13.24 15.48 8.40
CA PRO A 46 14.45 15.98 9.02
C PRO A 46 14.89 17.34 8.45
N PRO A 47 15.76 18.10 9.15
CA PRO A 47 16.32 19.34 8.64
C PRO A 47 17.02 19.21 7.28
N SER A 48 17.61 18.05 6.97
CA SER A 48 18.21 17.73 5.67
C SER A 48 17.18 17.54 4.56
N ARG A 49 15.94 17.16 4.89
CA ARG A 49 14.82 16.90 3.98
C ARG A 49 15.08 15.79 2.96
N ASP A 50 15.88 14.80 3.33
CA ASP A 50 16.25 13.66 2.48
C ASP A 50 15.24 12.49 2.54
N HIS A 51 14.39 12.43 3.55
CA HIS A 51 13.28 11.48 3.68
C HIS A 51 12.11 12.10 4.46
N ASN A 52 11.03 11.34 4.69
CA ASN A 52 9.89 11.79 5.50
C ASN A 52 9.80 11.02 6.81
N TRP A 53 9.28 11.67 7.84
CA TRP A 53 8.86 11.04 9.07
C TRP A 53 7.37 10.71 8.94
N GLY A 54 7.05 9.44 8.77
CA GLY A 54 5.67 8.99 8.59
C GLY A 54 5.55 7.68 7.83
N TRP A 55 4.34 7.38 7.36
CA TRP A 55 4.07 6.18 6.56
C TRP A 55 4.79 6.21 5.22
N GLU A 56 5.58 5.19 4.93
CA GLU A 56 6.19 4.95 3.62
C GLU A 56 5.59 3.71 2.96
N PRO A 57 5.39 3.73 1.63
CA PRO A 57 4.85 2.57 0.92
C PRO A 57 5.83 1.40 1.00
N LYS A 58 5.32 0.20 1.25
CA LYS A 58 6.13 -1.00 1.26
C LYS A 58 6.39 -1.48 -0.18
N GLU A 59 7.67 -1.75 -0.47
CA GLU A 59 8.11 -2.28 -1.75
C GLU A 59 7.40 -3.60 -2.10
N GLY A 60 7.18 -3.85 -3.39
CA GLY A 60 6.50 -5.05 -3.89
C GLY A 60 4.98 -4.94 -4.00
N TYR A 61 4.34 -3.95 -3.35
CA TYR A 61 2.89 -3.76 -3.40
C TYR A 61 2.43 -2.72 -4.44
N PHE A 62 3.38 -2.01 -5.03
CA PHE A 62 3.17 -0.98 -6.04
C PHE A 62 4.10 -1.27 -7.21
N ASN A 63 3.53 -1.41 -8.41
CA ASN A 63 4.31 -1.47 -9.64
C ASN A 63 4.94 -0.09 -9.90
N ASP A 64 6.20 0.07 -9.50
CA ASP A 64 6.99 1.29 -9.74
C ASP A 64 7.84 1.19 -11.02
N ASN A 65 7.82 0.03 -11.68
CA ASN A 65 8.66 -0.30 -12.83
C ASN A 65 10.17 -0.09 -12.58
N SER A 66 10.59 -0.14 -11.33
CA SER A 66 11.99 0.01 -10.91
C SER A 66 12.38 -1.16 -10.01
N SER A 67 11.74 -1.25 -8.85
CA SER A 67 11.93 -2.30 -7.84
C SER A 67 10.95 -3.45 -8.04
N THR A 68 9.75 -3.12 -8.52
CA THR A 68 8.62 -4.04 -8.70
C THR A 68 8.12 -3.92 -10.13
N ARG A 69 8.32 -4.98 -10.91
CA ARG A 69 7.80 -5.08 -12.29
C ARG A 69 6.28 -5.25 -12.25
N GLY A 70 5.57 -4.75 -13.27
CA GLY A 70 4.15 -5.04 -13.49
C GLY A 70 3.87 -6.40 -14.12
N ILE A 71 2.59 -6.68 -14.33
CA ILE A 71 2.06 -7.89 -14.95
C ILE A 71 2.69 -8.18 -16.32
N ASP A 72 2.95 -9.46 -16.59
CA ASP A 72 3.18 -10.03 -17.92
C ASP A 72 1.97 -10.87 -18.29
N GLU A 73 1.32 -10.54 -19.40
CA GLU A 73 0.12 -11.23 -19.86
C GLU A 73 0.46 -12.61 -20.44
N ASP A 74 1.67 -12.85 -20.93
CA ASP A 74 2.07 -14.18 -21.46
C ASP A 74 2.43 -15.12 -20.30
N VAL A 75 1.41 -15.66 -19.64
CA VAL A 75 1.57 -16.46 -18.43
C VAL A 75 2.29 -17.77 -18.73
N ASN A 76 2.13 -18.31 -19.94
CA ASN A 76 2.69 -19.61 -20.32
C ASN A 76 3.96 -19.52 -21.19
N GLY A 77 4.34 -18.33 -21.65
CA GLY A 77 5.57 -18.08 -22.41
C GLY A 77 5.49 -18.41 -23.90
N ASN A 78 4.30 -18.59 -24.48
CA ASN A 78 4.13 -18.99 -25.88
C ASN A 78 4.13 -17.81 -26.87
N GLY A 79 4.04 -16.57 -26.37
CA GLY A 79 3.99 -15.35 -27.17
C GLY A 79 2.71 -15.13 -27.96
N ILE A 80 1.61 -15.74 -27.54
CA ILE A 80 0.25 -15.59 -28.07
C ILE A 80 -0.60 -15.00 -26.94
N LEU A 81 -1.58 -14.17 -27.28
CA LEU A 81 -2.59 -13.73 -26.31
C LEU A 81 -3.65 -14.83 -26.17
N ASP A 82 -3.60 -15.58 -25.08
CA ASP A 82 -4.56 -16.64 -24.77
C ASP A 82 -5.78 -16.11 -23.99
N ASP A 83 -6.85 -16.90 -23.96
CA ASP A 83 -8.05 -16.57 -23.19
C ASP A 83 -7.72 -16.38 -21.70
N GLY A 84 -8.00 -15.19 -21.18
CA GLY A 84 -7.73 -14.82 -19.78
C GLY A 84 -6.36 -14.17 -19.53
N GLU A 85 -5.54 -13.99 -20.57
CA GLU A 85 -4.28 -13.25 -20.49
C GLU A 85 -4.46 -11.74 -20.70
N ASP A 86 -5.48 -11.33 -21.46
CA ASP A 86 -5.84 -9.91 -21.71
C ASP A 86 -6.47 -9.29 -20.46
N VAL A 87 -5.65 -8.98 -19.45
CA VAL A 87 -6.14 -8.51 -18.14
C VAL A 87 -6.68 -7.08 -18.23
N ASN A 88 -6.15 -6.27 -19.16
CA ASN A 88 -6.58 -4.88 -19.36
C ASN A 88 -7.66 -4.71 -20.45
N GLY A 89 -7.99 -5.78 -21.19
CA GLY A 89 -9.06 -5.81 -22.18
C GLY A 89 -8.75 -5.05 -23.48
N ASN A 90 -7.48 -4.88 -23.83
CA ASN A 90 -7.07 -4.09 -25.00
C ASN A 90 -6.87 -4.94 -26.28
N GLY A 91 -6.98 -6.26 -26.17
CA GLY A 91 -6.83 -7.21 -27.28
C GLY A 91 -5.40 -7.37 -27.81
N LYS A 92 -4.38 -7.02 -27.03
CA LYS A 92 -2.95 -7.15 -27.36
C LYS A 92 -2.22 -7.84 -26.22
N LEU A 93 -1.22 -8.63 -26.57
CA LEU A 93 -0.33 -9.25 -25.58
C LEU A 93 0.66 -8.23 -25.02
N ASP A 94 0.46 -7.81 -23.79
CA ASP A 94 1.35 -6.92 -23.06
C ASP A 94 2.32 -7.70 -22.17
N ARG A 95 3.61 -7.65 -22.51
CA ARG A 95 4.66 -8.30 -21.69
C ARG A 95 4.90 -7.61 -20.37
N ILE A 96 4.59 -6.32 -20.28
CA ILE A 96 4.75 -5.51 -19.09
C ILE A 96 3.64 -4.47 -19.11
N LEU A 97 2.78 -4.48 -18.09
CA LEU A 97 1.89 -3.36 -17.81
C LEU A 97 2.61 -2.32 -16.95
N TYR A 98 2.60 -1.06 -17.40
CA TYR A 98 3.28 0.04 -16.73
C TYR A 98 2.29 0.89 -15.95
N ASN A 99 2.55 1.09 -14.66
CA ASN A 99 1.77 1.99 -13.82
C ASN A 99 2.07 3.47 -14.12
N VAL A 100 1.57 3.96 -15.25
CA VAL A 100 1.76 5.37 -15.66
C VAL A 100 0.92 6.34 -14.83
N VAL A 101 -0.11 5.86 -14.14
CA VAL A 101 -1.00 6.66 -13.30
C VAL A 101 -0.41 6.94 -11.92
N ASN A 102 0.61 6.19 -11.50
CA ASN A 102 1.24 6.28 -10.17
C ASN A 102 0.23 6.12 -9.02
N TYR A 103 -0.77 5.26 -9.21
CA TYR A 103 -1.76 4.93 -8.18
C TYR A 103 -1.30 3.70 -7.39
N PRO A 104 -1.69 3.56 -6.11
CA PRO A 104 -1.57 2.27 -5.43
C PRO A 104 -2.34 1.19 -6.20
N ALA A 105 -2.22 -0.07 -5.80
CA ALA A 105 -2.92 -1.13 -6.51
C ALA A 105 -4.44 -0.88 -6.46
N MET A 106 -5.08 -0.83 -7.63
CA MET A 106 -6.52 -0.59 -7.80
C MET A 106 -7.16 -1.76 -8.54
N SER A 107 -8.29 -2.28 -8.07
CA SER A 107 -8.92 -3.50 -8.60
C SER A 107 -9.36 -3.46 -10.07
N HIS A 108 -9.45 -2.27 -10.66
CA HIS A 108 -9.90 -2.03 -12.04
C HIS A 108 -8.77 -1.55 -12.96
N LEU A 109 -7.54 -1.42 -12.43
CA LEU A 109 -6.35 -0.98 -13.17
C LEU A 109 -5.23 -2.03 -12.98
N PRO A 110 -5.23 -3.13 -13.75
CA PRO A 110 -4.22 -4.17 -13.64
C PRO A 110 -2.78 -3.66 -13.80
N GLU A 111 -2.57 -2.55 -14.50
CA GLU A 111 -1.28 -1.90 -14.63
C GLU A 111 -0.70 -1.39 -13.30
N THR A 112 -1.54 -1.22 -12.28
CA THR A 112 -1.11 -0.84 -10.93
C THR A 112 -0.65 -2.03 -10.08
N TRP A 113 -0.90 -3.27 -10.52
CA TRP A 113 -0.59 -4.48 -9.76
C TRP A 113 0.86 -4.89 -9.97
N PRO A 114 1.52 -5.46 -8.94
CA PRO A 114 2.83 -6.07 -9.11
C PRO A 114 2.74 -7.34 -9.96
N TYR A 115 3.87 -7.76 -10.54
CA TYR A 115 3.99 -9.01 -11.28
C TYR A 115 3.53 -10.22 -10.46
N ASP A 116 4.03 -10.30 -9.22
CA ASP A 116 3.57 -11.24 -8.21
C ASP A 116 3.27 -10.47 -6.93
N TRP A 117 2.14 -10.76 -6.29
CA TRP A 117 1.84 -10.21 -4.98
C TRP A 117 2.87 -10.70 -3.95
N PRO A 118 3.33 -9.83 -3.03
CA PRO A 118 4.35 -10.21 -2.06
C PRO A 118 3.97 -11.43 -1.22
N ILE A 119 4.97 -12.23 -0.85
CA ILE A 119 4.77 -13.45 -0.06
C ILE A 119 4.09 -13.11 1.26
N GLY A 120 3.02 -13.84 1.60
CA GLY A 120 2.26 -13.63 2.84
C GLY A 120 1.15 -12.58 2.74
N SER A 121 1.06 -11.83 1.64
CA SER A 121 -0.04 -10.86 1.41
C SER A 121 -1.40 -11.52 1.12
N HIS A 122 -1.41 -12.85 0.93
CA HIS A 122 -2.60 -13.66 0.80
C HIS A 122 -2.34 -15.11 1.22
N PRO A 123 -3.37 -15.89 1.57
CA PRO A 123 -3.22 -17.34 1.74
C PRO A 123 -2.83 -17.99 0.41
N GLY A 124 -1.90 -18.94 0.44
CA GLY A 124 -1.45 -19.69 -0.73
C GLY A 124 0.07 -19.64 -0.92
N GLN A 125 0.51 -20.02 -2.12
CA GLN A 125 1.89 -19.96 -2.56
C GLN A 125 2.16 -18.67 -3.37
N PRO A 126 3.42 -18.24 -3.46
CA PRO A 126 3.80 -17.14 -4.34
C PRO A 126 3.35 -17.40 -5.78
N GLY A 127 2.73 -16.40 -6.41
CA GLY A 127 2.20 -16.49 -7.77
C GLY A 127 0.78 -17.06 -7.90
N ASP A 128 0.15 -17.58 -6.84
CA ASP A 128 -1.24 -18.07 -6.89
C ASP A 128 -2.25 -16.98 -7.30
N ARG A 129 -1.90 -15.71 -7.06
CA ARG A 129 -2.67 -14.53 -7.48
C ARG A 129 -2.00 -13.73 -8.61
N ARG A 130 -1.05 -14.31 -9.34
CA ARG A 130 -0.50 -13.68 -10.55
C ARG A 130 -1.62 -13.33 -11.51
N ASN A 131 -1.58 -12.11 -12.06
CA ASN A 131 -2.60 -11.58 -12.98
C ASN A 131 -4.02 -11.57 -12.40
N ARG A 132 -4.15 -11.58 -11.07
CA ARG A 132 -5.44 -11.55 -10.36
C ARG A 132 -5.40 -10.51 -9.26
N TRP A 133 -6.54 -9.90 -8.97
CA TRP A 133 -6.67 -8.92 -7.90
C TRP A 133 -6.36 -9.54 -6.52
N ASN A 134 -5.60 -8.86 -5.68
CA ASN A 134 -5.31 -9.30 -4.30
C ASN A 134 -6.34 -8.77 -3.30
N GLY A 135 -7.59 -9.18 -3.46
CA GLY A 135 -8.67 -8.79 -2.55
C GLY A 135 -8.56 -9.46 -1.18
N LEU A 136 -9.00 -8.76 -0.13
CA LEU A 136 -9.02 -9.28 1.24
C LEU A 136 -9.74 -10.64 1.34
N PHE A 137 -10.82 -10.81 0.57
CA PHE A 137 -11.70 -11.99 0.62
C PHE A 137 -11.55 -12.92 -0.59
N GLY A 138 -10.46 -12.83 -1.35
CA GLY A 138 -10.19 -13.70 -2.49
C GLY A 138 -9.45 -13.01 -3.64
N ALA A 139 -9.18 -13.77 -4.69
CA ALA A 139 -8.46 -13.30 -5.87
C ALA A 139 -9.35 -12.51 -6.87
N TYR A 140 -10.30 -11.73 -6.35
CA TYR A 140 -11.27 -10.95 -7.13
C TYR A 140 -11.92 -9.86 -6.26
N PRO A 141 -12.37 -8.73 -6.86
CA PRO A 141 -13.01 -7.66 -6.11
C PRO A 141 -14.42 -8.05 -5.63
N ARG A 142 -14.76 -7.62 -4.41
CA ARG A 142 -16.09 -7.71 -3.79
C ARG A 142 -16.84 -6.39 -3.86
N ALA A 143 -16.10 -5.29 -3.73
CA ALA A 143 -16.59 -3.94 -3.94
C ALA A 143 -16.58 -3.57 -5.42
N ASP A 144 -17.33 -2.53 -5.77
CA ASP A 144 -17.34 -1.99 -7.13
C ASP A 144 -15.96 -1.43 -7.50
N GLN A 145 -15.21 -0.97 -6.51
CA GLN A 145 -13.79 -0.67 -6.65
C GLN A 145 -13.08 -0.90 -5.31
N GLU A 146 -11.88 -1.46 -5.40
CA GLU A 146 -11.00 -1.68 -4.26
C GLU A 146 -9.61 -1.07 -4.50
N SER A 147 -8.95 -0.70 -3.42
CA SER A 147 -7.53 -0.41 -3.37
C SER A 147 -6.85 -1.31 -2.34
N TYR A 148 -5.60 -1.68 -2.60
CA TYR A 148 -4.76 -2.41 -1.64
C TYR A 148 -3.33 -1.90 -1.70
N TYR A 149 -2.76 -1.63 -0.53
CA TYR A 149 -1.36 -1.32 -0.37
C TYR A 149 -0.92 -1.63 1.05
N VAL A 150 0.40 -1.70 1.24
CA VAL A 150 1.02 -1.86 2.56
C VAL A 150 1.94 -0.68 2.79
N MET A 151 1.98 -0.20 4.03
CA MET A 151 2.88 0.88 4.46
C MET A 151 3.58 0.50 5.77
N ASP A 152 4.74 1.09 6.01
CA ASP A 152 5.48 0.99 7.28
C ASP A 152 6.01 2.35 7.72
N ASP A 153 6.50 2.46 8.96
CA ASP A 153 7.03 3.71 9.52
C ASP A 153 8.55 3.74 9.57
N ARG A 154 9.20 2.94 8.71
CA ARG A 154 10.65 2.67 8.78
C ARG A 154 11.55 3.88 8.62
N SER A 155 11.05 4.96 8.02
CA SER A 155 11.80 6.20 7.80
C SER A 155 11.64 7.19 8.94
N ASN A 156 10.75 6.94 9.92
CA ASN A 156 10.52 7.86 11.02
C ASN A 156 11.67 7.80 12.04
N ASP A 157 12.74 8.57 11.76
CA ASP A 157 13.92 8.70 12.62
C ASP A 157 13.91 9.92 13.54
N GLU A 158 12.75 10.56 13.70
CA GLU A 158 12.52 11.71 14.59
C GLU A 158 12.87 11.38 16.06
N PHE A 159 12.61 10.14 16.48
CA PHE A 159 12.79 9.69 17.84
C PHE A 159 14.09 8.88 18.00
N PRO A 160 14.80 9.01 19.15
CA PRO A 160 15.99 8.23 19.46
C PRO A 160 15.65 6.79 19.88
N TYR A 161 14.73 6.13 19.18
CA TYR A 161 14.25 4.77 19.44
C TYR A 161 14.65 3.83 18.31
N TYR A 162 15.14 2.63 18.64
CA TYR A 162 15.56 1.60 17.69
C TYR A 162 14.66 0.36 17.87
N PRO A 163 13.63 0.15 17.04
CA PRO A 163 12.68 -0.94 17.26
C PRO A 163 13.29 -2.34 17.07
N PHE A 164 14.37 -2.48 16.30
CA PHE A 164 14.98 -3.77 16.00
C PHE A 164 16.29 -3.98 16.79
N PRO A 165 16.35 -4.97 17.70
CA PRO A 165 17.55 -5.26 18.48
C PRO A 165 18.79 -5.51 17.59
N GLY A 166 19.88 -4.83 17.91
CA GLY A 166 21.15 -4.93 17.19
C GLY A 166 21.25 -4.04 15.95
N ASP A 167 20.15 -3.44 15.48
CA ASP A 167 20.22 -2.34 14.53
C ASP A 167 20.51 -1.04 15.29
N THR A 168 21.61 -0.38 14.93
CA THR A 168 22.04 0.90 15.53
C THR A 168 22.35 1.95 14.46
N LEU A 169 22.00 1.69 13.20
CA LEU A 169 22.33 2.56 12.07
C LEU A 169 21.28 3.67 11.89
N SER A 170 21.58 4.69 11.09
CA SER A 170 20.56 5.66 10.66
C SER A 170 19.68 5.07 9.55
N TYR A 171 18.51 5.68 9.30
CA TYR A 171 17.64 5.31 8.18
C TYR A 171 18.40 5.32 6.84
N LEU A 172 19.18 6.39 6.59
CA LEU A 172 19.97 6.54 5.36
C LEU A 172 21.08 5.48 5.19
N GLN A 173 21.44 4.78 6.27
CA GLN A 173 22.38 3.66 6.25
C GLN A 173 21.68 2.29 6.14
N GLY A 174 20.35 2.28 5.95
CA GLY A 174 19.54 1.08 5.77
C GLY A 174 18.85 0.57 7.03
N SER A 175 18.88 1.33 8.14
CA SER A 175 18.11 0.98 9.35
C SER A 175 16.60 1.14 9.13
N ARG A 176 15.81 0.39 9.90
CA ARG A 176 14.37 0.61 10.02
C ARG A 176 14.08 1.25 11.38
N ARG A 177 13.43 2.41 11.32
CA ARG A 177 13.16 3.31 12.44
C ARG A 177 11.67 3.25 12.79
N GLY A 178 11.09 4.34 13.27
CA GLY A 178 9.69 4.42 13.70
C GLY A 178 9.41 3.56 14.93
N ALA A 179 8.15 3.20 15.11
CA ALA A 179 7.74 2.25 16.13
C ALA A 179 7.88 0.78 15.67
N GLY A 180 8.30 0.53 14.43
CA GLY A 180 8.44 -0.82 13.88
C GLY A 180 7.08 -1.39 13.42
N LEU A 181 6.23 -0.52 12.88
CA LEU A 181 4.87 -0.86 12.49
C LEU A 181 4.76 -1.14 11.00
N GLU A 182 3.88 -2.07 10.65
CA GLU A 182 3.44 -2.34 9.30
C GLU A 182 1.92 -2.35 9.26
N VAL A 183 1.33 -1.75 8.22
CA VAL A 183 -0.12 -1.63 8.07
C VAL A 183 -0.53 -2.07 6.68
N ASP A 184 -1.35 -3.11 6.61
CA ASP A 184 -2.11 -3.44 5.41
C ASP A 184 -3.35 -2.57 5.33
N VAL A 185 -3.59 -1.97 4.17
CA VAL A 185 -4.72 -1.06 3.94
C VAL A 185 -5.55 -1.53 2.77
N TRP A 186 -6.83 -1.80 3.03
CA TRP A 186 -7.82 -2.04 2.00
C TRP A 186 -8.87 -0.93 1.99
N GLY A 187 -9.01 -0.24 0.87
CA GLY A 187 -10.13 0.67 0.60
C GLY A 187 -11.16 -0.04 -0.27
N MET A 188 -12.44 0.06 0.09
CA MET A 188 -13.53 -0.60 -0.62
C MET A 188 -14.71 0.36 -0.77
N GLN A 189 -15.22 0.50 -2.00
CA GLN A 189 -16.42 1.29 -2.27
C GLN A 189 -17.51 0.53 -3.02
N TRP A 190 -18.76 0.77 -2.62
CA TRP A 190 -19.95 0.28 -3.30
C TRP A 190 -20.80 1.45 -3.75
N SER A 191 -21.23 1.40 -5.01
CA SER A 191 -22.15 2.33 -5.66
C SER A 191 -23.49 1.62 -5.90
N SER A 192 -24.16 1.22 -4.81
CA SER A 192 -25.46 0.55 -4.86
C SER A 192 -26.59 1.50 -4.47
N PRO A 193 -27.57 1.75 -5.35
CA PRO A 193 -28.71 2.63 -5.04
C PRO A 193 -29.53 2.19 -3.80
N LEU A 194 -29.48 0.89 -3.45
CA LEU A 194 -30.19 0.34 -2.30
C LEU A 194 -29.38 0.41 -0.99
N ALA A 195 -28.07 0.61 -1.08
CA ALA A 195 -27.17 0.62 0.07
C ALA A 195 -26.66 2.03 0.43
N GLU A 196 -27.12 3.07 -0.28
CA GLU A 196 -26.75 4.47 -0.03
C GLU A 196 -25.21 4.64 0.03
N ASP A 197 -24.51 4.46 -1.10
CA ASP A 197 -23.05 4.38 -1.32
C ASP A 197 -22.16 4.30 -0.06
N ILE A 198 -21.46 3.17 0.07
CA ILE A 198 -20.67 2.86 1.26
C ILE A 198 -19.18 2.88 0.90
N TRP A 199 -18.38 3.52 1.76
CA TRP A 199 -16.92 3.43 1.76
C TRP A 199 -16.44 2.75 3.05
N ILE A 200 -15.60 1.73 2.92
CA ILE A 200 -14.96 1.03 4.04
C ILE A 200 -13.45 1.09 3.84
N ASN A 201 -12.71 1.53 4.86
CA ASN A 201 -11.27 1.31 4.97
C ASN A 201 -11.00 0.29 6.07
N ILE A 202 -10.18 -0.71 5.79
CA ILE A 202 -9.69 -1.69 6.77
C ILE A 202 -8.19 -1.48 6.92
N TYR A 203 -7.75 -1.32 8.17
CA TYR A 203 -6.35 -1.19 8.55
C TYR A 203 -5.98 -2.38 9.44
N GLU A 204 -5.12 -3.27 8.96
CA GLU A 204 -4.53 -4.32 9.79
C GLU A 204 -3.14 -3.88 10.24
N VAL A 205 -3.03 -3.52 11.52
CA VAL A 205 -1.78 -3.03 12.11
C VAL A 205 -1.00 -4.19 12.73
N ARG A 206 0.28 -4.29 12.39
CA ARG A 206 1.21 -5.28 12.93
C ARG A 206 2.42 -4.57 13.51
N ASN A 207 2.79 -4.93 14.73
CA ASN A 207 4.15 -4.68 15.19
C ASN A 207 5.05 -5.77 14.59
N ILE A 208 6.02 -5.35 13.76
CA ILE A 208 7.00 -6.24 13.13
C ILE A 208 8.35 -6.19 13.85
N SER A 209 8.49 -5.35 14.88
CA SER A 209 9.59 -5.43 15.84
C SER A 209 9.44 -6.68 16.72
N PRO A 210 10.56 -7.31 17.14
CA PRO A 210 10.53 -8.47 18.03
C PRO A 210 10.15 -8.14 19.48
#